data_AF-M5UGU8-F1
#
_entry.id   AF-M5UGU8-F1
#
_cell.length_a   1.000
_cell.length_b   1.000
_cell.length_c   1.000
_cell.angle_alpha   90.00
_cell.angle_beta   90.00
_cell.angle_gamma   90.00
#
_symmetry.space_group_name_H-M   'P 1'
#
loop_
_entity.id
_entity.type
_entity.pdbx_description
1 polymer ?
#
loop_
_entity_poly.entity_id
_entity_poly.type
_entity_poly.pdbx_seq_one_letter_code
_entity_poly.pdbx_strand_id
1 'polypeptide(L)'
;MRRWLGRLVAIVFVALLYFPCSADTPSGDAATAGAIFKHHRRLQDTENIVHWAEDLLPNHIVSAASGWDDVDDLGEIRDLHDYERFPSVTYPDRETERAIVLGETGGFGVPINGNNWLSMPKPRDPGTPDGRVPERARQGAMAPRNARADEDFFSDIKRPVYSTSALAQHYEHYIDTMWLGQSYGLSGGVYTQFTDMRHEQNGWLTFDRKVSKIPVDKLRQIHERLFQPVPKRVPLIDRRSHWNAANGRPQSAPFDFSDSQPATFTTQFVVASKVRAATLNIEITTSQANVQAFGYLLVYLDGKLIFDDKTRHRKPEHRISCIPLTANQLELLKPGTHELKLEVKPKFPITALDVHLDAVE
;
A
#
# COMPACT_ATOMS: atom_id res chain seq x y z
N MET A 1 -6.30 21.61 -0.75
CA MET A 1 -4.81 21.57 -0.99
C MET A 1 -3.97 22.76 -0.49
N ARG A 2 -4.43 24.04 -0.47
CA ARG A 2 -3.56 25.18 -0.09
C ARG A 2 -3.13 25.27 1.39
N ARG A 3 -3.72 24.49 2.31
CA ARG A 3 -3.37 24.52 3.74
C ARG A 3 -2.14 23.68 4.13
N TRP A 4 -1.73 22.71 3.32
CA TRP A 4 -0.80 21.65 3.77
C TRP A 4 0.44 21.44 2.90
N LEU A 5 0.65 22.23 1.84
CA LEU A 5 1.88 22.17 1.04
C LEU A 5 3.10 22.57 1.89
N GLY A 6 4.01 21.63 2.14
CA GLY A 6 5.35 21.89 2.68
C GLY A 6 5.59 21.52 4.14
N ARG A 7 4.67 20.82 4.83
CA ARG A 7 4.93 20.28 6.18
C ARG A 7 4.89 18.76 6.15
N LEU A 8 6.06 18.14 6.29
CA LEU A 8 6.17 16.71 6.57
C LEU A 8 5.70 16.51 8.01
N VAL A 9 4.48 15.99 8.19
CA VAL A 9 3.93 15.74 9.53
C VAL A 9 4.45 14.38 9.99
N ALA A 10 5.33 14.38 11.00
CA ALA A 10 5.65 13.19 11.75
C ALA A 10 4.43 12.83 12.61
N ILE A 11 3.58 11.93 12.10
CA ILE A 11 2.41 11.40 12.80
C ILE A 11 2.90 10.28 13.71
N VAL A 12 3.08 10.59 14.99
CA VAL A 12 3.23 9.60 16.05
C VAL A 12 1.83 9.26 16.52
N PHE A 13 1.35 8.04 16.23
CA PHE A 13 0.08 7.56 16.76
C PHE A 13 0.16 7.46 18.28
N VAL A 14 -0.46 8.41 18.99
CA VAL A 14 -0.92 8.17 20.35
C VAL A 14 -2.32 7.58 20.23
N ALA A 15 -2.43 6.27 20.45
CA ALA A 15 -3.72 5.63 20.68
C ALA A 15 -4.23 6.10 22.05
N LEU A 16 -5.28 6.92 22.06
CA LEU A 16 -6.10 7.09 23.26
C LEU A 16 -6.92 5.81 23.45
N LEU A 17 -6.27 4.77 23.99
CA LEU A 17 -6.97 3.65 24.59
C LEU A 17 -7.63 4.18 25.85
N TYR A 18 -8.93 4.51 25.77
CA TYR A 18 -9.70 4.80 26.97
C TYR A 18 -9.81 3.53 27.81
N PHE A 19 -8.94 3.41 28.81
CA PHE A 19 -9.15 2.56 29.97
C PHE A 19 -9.90 3.39 31.01
N PRO A 20 -11.06 2.95 31.52
CA PRO A 20 -11.67 3.62 32.65
C PRO A 20 -10.86 3.23 33.89
N CYS A 21 -9.94 4.06 34.38
CA CYS A 21 -9.79 4.35 35.81
C CYS A 21 -8.67 5.37 36.13
N SER A 22 -9.05 6.34 36.96
CA SER A 22 -8.27 7.08 37.96
C SER A 22 -6.95 7.79 37.58
N ALA A 23 -7.05 9.13 37.57
CA ALA A 23 -6.19 10.15 38.20
C ALA A 23 -4.66 10.16 37.96
N ASP A 24 -4.22 11.36 37.55
CA ASP A 24 -2.92 12.01 37.76
C ASP A 24 -1.67 11.43 37.07
N THR A 25 -1.16 12.14 36.04
CA THR A 25 0.22 12.70 35.96
C THR A 25 0.51 13.39 34.60
N PRO A 26 1.55 14.27 34.51
CA PRO A 26 1.50 15.51 33.74
C PRO A 26 2.18 15.52 32.36
N SER A 27 1.85 16.60 31.63
CA SER A 27 2.37 17.13 30.35
C SER A 27 3.79 16.73 29.92
N GLY A 28 3.89 16.15 28.72
CA GLY A 28 5.11 16.04 27.93
C GLY A 28 4.82 16.28 26.44
N ASP A 29 5.48 17.29 25.86
CA ASP A 29 5.35 17.75 24.47
C ASP A 29 5.92 16.76 23.43
N ALA A 30 5.17 15.68 23.12
CA ALA A 30 5.52 14.77 22.03
C ALA A 30 4.31 14.14 21.31
N ALA A 31 3.21 14.88 21.16
CA ALA A 31 2.03 14.42 20.42
C ALA A 31 1.70 15.39 19.27
N THR A 32 1.96 14.98 18.03
CA THR A 32 1.66 15.80 16.84
C THR A 32 0.32 15.42 16.19
N ALA A 33 -0.28 14.27 16.54
CA ALA A 33 -1.57 13.80 16.07
C ALA A 33 -2.12 12.67 16.98
N GLY A 34 -3.45 12.64 17.20
CA GLY A 34 -4.14 11.59 17.95
C GLY A 34 -5.14 10.83 17.07
N ALA A 35 -5.20 9.50 17.19
CA ALA A 35 -6.21 8.69 16.53
C ALA A 35 -7.17 8.08 17.58
N ILE A 36 -8.47 8.23 17.34
CA ILE A 36 -9.49 7.93 18.34
C ILE A 36 -9.83 6.42 18.40
N PHE A 37 -9.74 5.68 17.29
CA PHE A 37 -10.09 4.24 17.25
C PHE A 37 -9.17 3.39 16.39
N LYS A 38 -8.85 2.18 16.88
CA LYS A 38 -8.01 1.19 16.18
C LYS A 38 -8.80 0.08 15.45
N HIS A 39 -9.97 -0.39 15.93
CA HIS A 39 -10.80 -1.39 15.21
C HIS A 39 -12.28 -1.49 15.65
N HIS A 40 -13.18 -1.60 14.65
CA HIS A 40 -14.51 -2.25 14.52
C HIS A 40 -15.59 -2.20 15.61
N ARG A 41 -15.35 -1.77 16.87
CA ARG A 41 -16.42 -1.79 17.89
C ARG A 41 -16.38 -0.58 18.81
N ARG A 42 -16.90 0.57 18.32
CA ARG A 42 -17.65 1.62 19.06
C ARG A 42 -17.85 2.88 18.19
N LEU A 43 -18.47 2.75 17.02
CA LEU A 43 -18.68 3.86 16.07
C LEU A 43 -19.89 4.76 16.34
N GLN A 44 -20.67 4.50 17.39
CA GLN A 44 -21.96 5.19 17.61
C GLN A 44 -21.84 6.65 18.09
N ASP A 45 -20.63 7.11 18.43
CA ASP A 45 -20.42 8.47 18.95
C ASP A 45 -19.15 9.16 18.38
N THR A 46 -18.65 8.67 17.24
CA THR A 46 -17.37 9.10 16.66
C THR A 46 -17.33 10.62 16.40
N GLU A 47 -18.40 11.18 15.86
CA GLU A 47 -18.52 12.61 15.55
C GLU A 47 -18.42 13.49 16.80
N ASN A 48 -19.19 13.18 17.84
CA ASN A 48 -19.12 13.94 19.10
C ASN A 48 -17.75 13.82 19.77
N ILE A 49 -17.11 12.63 19.73
CA ILE A 49 -15.77 12.45 20.30
C ILE A 49 -14.73 13.25 19.51
N VAL A 50 -14.85 13.31 18.17
CA VAL A 50 -13.98 14.14 17.32
C VAL A 50 -14.14 15.60 17.68
N HIS A 51 -15.36 16.14 17.70
CA HIS A 51 -15.59 17.54 18.05
C HIS A 51 -15.15 17.87 19.48
N TRP A 52 -15.39 16.97 20.43
CA TRP A 52 -14.87 17.12 21.79
C TRP A 52 -13.34 17.15 21.84
N ALA A 53 -12.67 16.32 21.03
CA ALA A 53 -11.21 16.34 20.92
C ALA A 53 -10.69 17.62 20.25
N GLU A 54 -11.35 18.10 19.20
CA GLU A 54 -11.02 19.36 18.52
C GLU A 54 -11.15 20.56 19.48
N ASP A 55 -12.22 20.59 20.29
CA ASP A 55 -12.44 21.62 21.32
C ASP A 55 -11.38 21.56 22.43
N LEU A 56 -11.02 20.36 22.88
CA LEU A 56 -10.05 20.15 23.96
C LEU A 56 -8.62 20.42 23.50
N LEU A 57 -8.32 20.15 22.22
CA LEU A 57 -6.98 20.19 21.64
C LEU A 57 -6.93 21.12 20.40
N PRO A 58 -7.23 22.42 20.52
CA PRO A 58 -7.44 23.32 19.38
C PRO A 58 -6.19 23.59 18.51
N ASN A 59 -5.02 23.11 18.94
CA ASN A 59 -3.76 23.21 18.21
C ASN A 59 -3.24 21.85 17.70
N HIS A 60 -4.04 20.79 17.79
CA HIS A 60 -3.66 19.44 17.37
C HIS A 60 -4.51 18.98 16.19
N ILE A 61 -3.90 18.12 15.37
CA ILE A 61 -4.60 17.50 14.26
C ILE A 61 -5.37 16.27 14.77
N VAL A 62 -6.67 16.19 14.46
CA VAL A 62 -7.54 15.09 14.91
C VAL A 62 -7.83 14.13 13.76
N SER A 63 -7.56 12.84 13.96
CA SER A 63 -7.96 11.75 13.05
C SER A 63 -9.21 11.06 13.60
N ALA A 64 -10.30 11.10 12.84
CA ALA A 64 -11.58 10.53 13.25
C ALA A 64 -11.51 8.99 13.38
N ALA A 65 -10.78 8.35 12.49
CA ALA A 65 -10.54 6.92 12.49
C ALA A 65 -9.10 6.61 12.13
N SER A 66 -8.69 5.34 12.33
CA SER A 66 -7.50 4.79 11.71
C SER A 66 -7.86 3.64 10.77
N GLY A 67 -7.68 3.86 9.47
CA GLY A 67 -7.88 2.85 8.43
C GLY A 67 -9.33 2.64 8.02
N TRP A 68 -9.86 1.47 8.34
CA TRP A 68 -10.98 0.88 7.60
C TRP A 68 -12.34 1.51 7.85
N ASP A 69 -12.59 2.14 8.99
CA ASP A 69 -13.93 2.64 9.37
C ASP A 69 -13.98 4.17 9.41
N ASP A 70 -13.25 4.83 8.50
CA ASP A 70 -13.29 6.29 8.35
C ASP A 70 -14.69 6.82 7.99
N VAL A 71 -15.03 7.97 8.59
CA VAL A 71 -16.24 8.76 8.33
C VAL A 71 -15.83 9.91 7.40
N ASP A 72 -16.54 10.05 6.29
CA ASP A 72 -16.22 11.09 5.31
C ASP A 72 -16.43 12.49 5.92
N ASP A 73 -15.56 13.43 5.55
CA ASP A 73 -15.55 14.83 5.98
C ASP A 73 -15.48 15.07 7.51
N LEU A 74 -15.04 14.07 8.29
CA LEU A 74 -14.83 14.19 9.74
C LEU A 74 -13.34 14.18 10.12
N GLY A 75 -12.93 15.13 10.95
CA GLY A 75 -11.54 15.37 11.34
C GLY A 75 -10.68 15.90 10.19
N GLU A 76 -9.36 15.93 10.39
CA GLU A 76 -8.41 16.60 9.48
C GLU A 76 -7.52 15.61 8.71
N ILE A 77 -7.63 14.31 9.00
CA ILE A 77 -6.83 13.24 8.38
C ILE A 77 -7.75 12.19 7.75
N ARG A 78 -7.47 11.83 6.49
CA ARG A 78 -7.95 10.60 5.87
C ARG A 78 -6.88 9.52 6.07
N ASP A 79 -7.06 8.70 7.09
CA ASP A 79 -6.15 7.60 7.41
C ASP A 79 -6.55 6.32 6.66
N LEU A 80 -5.63 5.83 5.82
CA LEU A 80 -5.76 4.60 5.06
C LEU A 80 -4.86 3.51 5.62
N HIS A 81 -5.37 2.28 5.70
CA HIS A 81 -4.56 1.09 5.90
C HIS A 81 -4.39 0.37 4.58
N ASP A 82 -3.15 0.15 4.15
CA ASP A 82 -2.85 -0.58 2.92
C ASP A 82 -1.60 -1.47 3.08
N TYR A 83 -1.83 -2.78 3.08
CA TYR A 83 -0.82 -3.81 3.28
C TYR A 83 -0.44 -4.52 1.98
N GLU A 84 -0.82 -3.97 0.83
CA GLU A 84 -0.35 -4.44 -0.47
C GLU A 84 1.16 -4.16 -0.62
N ARG A 85 1.80 -4.84 -1.58
CA ARG A 85 3.24 -4.62 -1.85
C ARG A 85 3.49 -3.17 -2.28
N PHE A 86 2.51 -2.60 -2.97
CA PHE A 86 2.51 -1.27 -3.54
C PHE A 86 1.30 -0.50 -3.01
N PRO A 87 1.42 0.13 -1.83
CA PRO A 87 0.27 0.75 -1.19
C PRO A 87 -0.35 1.80 -2.10
N SER A 88 -1.67 1.77 -2.15
CA SER A 88 -2.49 2.65 -2.95
C SER A 88 -2.93 3.86 -2.13
N VAL A 89 -3.03 5.02 -2.77
CA VAL A 89 -3.50 6.27 -2.15
C VAL A 89 -4.85 6.64 -2.72
N THR A 90 -5.75 7.17 -1.90
CA THR A 90 -7.03 7.72 -2.37
C THR A 90 -6.77 8.94 -3.25
N TYR A 91 -7.55 9.07 -4.32
CA TYR A 91 -7.40 10.17 -5.24
C TYR A 91 -7.83 11.51 -4.61
N PRO A 92 -7.03 12.59 -4.72
CA PRO A 92 -7.31 13.87 -4.07
C PRO A 92 -8.61 14.58 -4.51
N ASP A 93 -9.14 14.25 -5.69
CA ASP A 93 -10.38 14.86 -6.17
C ASP A 93 -11.61 14.43 -5.36
N ARG A 94 -11.49 13.34 -4.60
CA ARG A 94 -12.49 12.88 -3.63
C ARG A 94 -12.16 13.21 -2.19
N GLU A 95 -10.95 13.69 -1.90
CA GLU A 95 -10.47 14.03 -0.57
C GLU A 95 -9.69 15.35 -0.64
N THR A 96 -10.42 16.46 -0.70
CA THR A 96 -9.87 17.78 -1.05
C THR A 96 -9.42 18.60 0.16
N GLU A 97 -9.95 18.27 1.34
CA GLU A 97 -9.84 19.05 2.57
C GLU A 97 -8.95 18.39 3.63
N ARG A 98 -8.93 17.05 3.74
CA ARG A 98 -8.13 16.33 4.74
C ARG A 98 -6.74 15.93 4.23
N ALA A 99 -5.80 15.78 5.15
CA ALA A 99 -4.48 15.22 4.84
C ALA A 99 -4.61 13.70 4.61
N ILE A 100 -4.13 13.21 3.46
CA ILE A 100 -4.17 11.77 3.15
C ILE A 100 -2.94 11.10 3.75
N VAL A 101 -3.16 10.09 4.58
CA VAL A 101 -2.09 9.38 5.31
C VAL A 101 -2.29 7.88 5.17
N LEU A 102 -1.19 7.14 5.03
CA LEU A 102 -1.19 5.68 5.18
C LEU A 102 -0.82 5.31 6.62
N GLY A 103 -1.78 5.33 7.54
CA GLY A 103 -1.53 5.17 8.98
C GLY A 103 -1.10 3.78 9.40
N GLU A 104 -1.37 2.77 8.57
CA GLU A 104 -0.66 1.49 8.63
C GLU A 104 -0.40 0.96 7.22
N THR A 105 0.86 0.73 6.89
CA THR A 105 1.23 0.20 5.58
C THR A 105 2.50 -0.64 5.59
N GLY A 106 2.74 -1.40 4.53
CA GLY A 106 3.83 -2.35 4.40
C GLY A 106 3.55 -3.64 5.19
N GLY A 107 4.46 -3.99 6.10
CA GLY A 107 4.33 -5.25 6.85
C GLY A 107 4.98 -6.46 6.19
N PHE A 108 6.16 -6.31 5.61
CA PHE A 108 6.88 -7.42 4.99
C PHE A 108 7.31 -8.45 6.03
N GLY A 109 6.70 -9.64 6.00
CA GLY A 109 7.02 -10.70 6.96
C GLY A 109 8.39 -11.31 6.69
N VAL A 110 9.32 -11.19 7.64
CA VAL A 110 10.69 -11.72 7.52
C VAL A 110 11.09 -12.39 8.83
N PRO A 111 10.78 -13.70 9.02
CA PRO A 111 11.22 -14.46 10.17
C PRO A 111 12.75 -14.53 10.23
N ILE A 112 13.34 -14.33 11.41
CA ILE A 112 14.77 -14.62 11.66
C ILE A 112 14.88 -15.80 12.62
N ASN A 113 15.44 -16.90 12.12
CA ASN A 113 15.58 -18.12 12.92
C ASN A 113 16.40 -17.86 14.19
N GLY A 114 15.86 -18.27 15.35
CA GLY A 114 16.47 -18.01 16.65
C GLY A 114 16.08 -16.69 17.32
N ASN A 115 15.41 -15.78 16.61
CA ASN A 115 14.98 -14.47 17.13
C ASN A 115 13.46 -14.26 17.07
N ASN A 116 12.70 -15.33 16.86
CA ASN A 116 11.24 -15.32 16.75
C ASN A 116 10.59 -15.86 18.03
N TRP A 117 9.36 -15.43 18.33
CA TRP A 117 8.54 -15.99 19.42
C TRP A 117 8.17 -17.47 19.17
N LEU A 118 7.78 -17.79 17.93
CA LEU A 118 7.49 -19.15 17.49
C LEU A 118 8.59 -19.67 16.57
N SER A 119 8.88 -20.96 16.66
CA SER A 119 9.66 -21.67 15.64
C SER A 119 8.85 -21.73 14.35
N MET A 120 9.12 -20.78 13.45
CA MET A 120 8.52 -20.72 12.13
C MET A 120 9.37 -21.51 11.13
N PRO A 121 8.77 -22.12 10.10
CA PRO A 121 9.53 -22.75 9.03
C PRO A 121 10.49 -21.74 8.42
N LYS A 122 11.68 -22.21 8.01
CA LYS A 122 12.64 -21.37 7.30
C LYS A 122 11.95 -20.68 6.11
N PRO A 123 12.10 -19.35 5.95
CA PRO A 123 11.65 -18.67 4.74
C PRO A 123 12.19 -19.40 3.51
N ARG A 124 11.34 -19.64 2.51
CA ARG A 124 11.82 -20.12 1.21
C ARG A 124 12.47 -18.95 0.49
N ASP A 125 13.70 -19.14 0.02
CA ASP A 125 14.27 -18.25 -0.98
C ASP A 125 13.38 -18.35 -2.25
N PRO A 126 12.78 -17.26 -2.72
CA PRO A 126 11.90 -17.30 -3.86
C PRO A 126 12.63 -17.61 -5.18
N GLY A 127 13.96 -17.45 -5.23
CA GLY A 127 14.79 -17.76 -6.40
C GLY A 127 14.50 -16.89 -7.62
N THR A 128 13.75 -15.81 -7.45
CA THR A 128 13.32 -14.88 -8.50
C THR A 128 13.99 -13.52 -8.29
N PRO A 129 14.38 -12.80 -9.37
CA PRO A 129 15.10 -11.52 -9.27
C PRO A 129 14.36 -10.40 -8.51
N ASP A 130 13.08 -10.60 -8.24
CA ASP A 130 12.14 -9.70 -7.58
C ASP A 130 11.57 -10.28 -6.27
N GLY A 131 12.19 -11.35 -5.74
CA GLY A 131 11.78 -11.99 -4.50
C GLY A 131 10.36 -12.58 -4.50
N ARG A 132 9.78 -12.87 -5.67
CA ARG A 132 8.47 -13.51 -5.83
C ARG A 132 8.44 -14.98 -5.41
N VAL A 133 7.53 -15.32 -4.52
CA VAL A 133 7.11 -16.71 -4.27
C VAL A 133 6.15 -17.15 -5.40
N PRO A 134 6.30 -18.34 -6.02
CA PRO A 134 5.40 -18.82 -7.08
C PRO A 134 3.92 -18.88 -6.66
N GLU A 135 3.00 -18.73 -7.62
CA GLU A 135 1.55 -18.52 -7.42
C GLU A 135 0.88 -19.49 -6.41
N ARG A 136 1.22 -20.78 -6.45
CA ARG A 136 0.70 -21.79 -5.51
C ARG A 136 1.10 -21.57 -4.05
N ALA A 137 2.20 -20.88 -3.79
CA ALA A 137 2.69 -20.57 -2.45
C ALA A 137 2.35 -19.13 -2.00
N ARG A 138 1.65 -18.34 -2.83
CA ARG A 138 1.04 -17.04 -2.48
C ARG A 138 -0.30 -17.17 -1.74
N GLN A 139 -0.81 -18.39 -1.62
CA GLN A 139 -1.87 -18.73 -0.67
C GLN A 139 -1.19 -18.93 0.67
N GLY A 140 -0.99 -17.84 1.42
CA GLY A 140 -0.43 -17.91 2.76
C GLY A 140 -1.19 -18.93 3.61
N ALA A 141 -0.55 -20.08 3.85
CA ALA A 141 -0.72 -20.95 5.00
C ALA A 141 0.28 -22.12 4.90
N MET A 142 1.15 -22.22 5.90
CA MET A 142 1.34 -23.50 6.57
C MET A 142 -0.05 -24.10 6.80
N ALA A 143 -0.39 -25.18 6.11
CA ALA A 143 -1.68 -25.84 6.32
C ALA A 143 -1.74 -26.42 7.75
N PRO A 144 -2.78 -26.13 8.56
CA PRO A 144 -2.96 -26.82 9.83
C PRO A 144 -3.43 -28.25 9.55
N ARG A 145 -2.82 -29.26 10.19
CA ARG A 145 -3.11 -30.69 9.98
C ARG A 145 -3.86 -31.34 11.14
N ASN A 146 -4.61 -30.63 11.99
CA ASN A 146 -5.35 -31.28 13.08
C ASN A 146 -6.35 -30.39 13.85
N ALA A 147 -7.29 -31.11 14.50
CA ALA A 147 -8.53 -30.65 15.13
C ALA A 147 -8.40 -30.05 16.56
N ARG A 148 -7.24 -29.47 16.89
CA ARG A 148 -7.06 -28.55 18.03
C ARG A 148 -6.42 -27.26 17.53
N ALA A 149 -6.99 -26.72 16.47
CA ALA A 149 -6.77 -25.33 16.12
C ALA A 149 -7.39 -24.55 17.27
N ASP A 150 -6.59 -24.12 18.25
CA ASP A 150 -6.96 -23.14 19.28
C ASP A 150 -7.20 -21.77 18.60
N GLU A 151 -8.26 -21.76 17.78
CA GLU A 151 -9.33 -20.80 17.67
C GLU A 151 -8.91 -19.31 17.76
N ASP A 152 -8.89 -18.67 16.58
CA ASP A 152 -9.15 -17.24 16.36
C ASP A 152 -8.04 -16.17 16.48
N PHE A 153 -6.79 -16.47 16.11
CA PHE A 153 -5.77 -15.42 15.84
C PHE A 153 -5.15 -15.43 14.42
N PHE A 154 -5.68 -16.24 13.49
CA PHE A 154 -5.02 -16.54 12.20
C PHE A 154 -5.56 -15.80 10.96
N SER A 155 -6.40 -14.78 11.10
CA SER A 155 -7.16 -14.26 9.95
C SER A 155 -6.88 -12.83 9.50
N ASP A 156 -6.14 -11.97 10.19
CA ASP A 156 -6.23 -10.56 9.75
C ASP A 156 -5.35 -10.19 8.55
N ILE A 157 -4.11 -10.68 8.43
CA ILE A 157 -3.28 -10.31 7.28
C ILE A 157 -2.38 -11.46 6.81
N LYS A 158 -2.85 -12.22 5.81
CA LYS A 158 -2.01 -13.17 5.05
C LYS A 158 -0.97 -12.40 4.25
N ARG A 159 0.14 -12.02 4.89
CA ARG A 159 1.25 -11.31 4.26
C ARG A 159 2.29 -12.29 3.68
N PRO A 160 2.84 -12.01 2.49
CA PRO A 160 3.96 -12.79 1.96
C PRO A 160 5.16 -12.76 2.90
N VAL A 161 5.89 -13.88 2.96
CA VAL A 161 7.13 -14.02 3.71
C VAL A 161 8.30 -13.83 2.76
N TYR A 162 9.25 -12.96 3.13
CA TYR A 162 10.44 -12.66 2.35
C TYR A 162 11.71 -13.19 3.03
N SER A 163 12.76 -13.36 2.23
CA SER A 163 14.10 -13.62 2.76
C SER A 163 14.69 -12.34 3.36
N THR A 164 15.63 -12.49 4.29
CA THR A 164 16.40 -11.36 4.84
C THR A 164 17.22 -10.64 3.77
N SER A 165 17.72 -11.36 2.76
CA SER A 165 18.48 -10.78 1.64
C SER A 165 17.63 -9.87 0.74
N ALA A 166 16.34 -10.14 0.60
CA ALA A 166 15.43 -9.36 -0.25
C ALA A 166 14.71 -8.21 0.48
N LEU A 167 14.72 -8.20 1.83
CA LEU A 167 13.95 -7.24 2.62
C LEU A 167 14.32 -5.78 2.31
N ALA A 168 15.62 -5.46 2.26
CA ALA A 168 16.05 -4.09 2.01
C ALA A 168 15.60 -3.59 0.63
N GLN A 169 15.67 -4.44 -0.40
CA GLN A 169 15.23 -4.11 -1.75
C GLN A 169 13.70 -3.93 -1.81
N HIS A 170 12.93 -4.78 -1.14
CA HIS A 170 11.48 -4.60 -1.04
C HIS A 170 11.08 -3.32 -0.31
N TYR A 171 11.78 -3.03 0.79
CA TYR A 171 11.55 -1.83 1.57
C TYR A 171 11.90 -0.56 0.77
N GLU A 172 12.99 -0.58 0.01
CA GLU A 172 13.36 0.51 -0.91
C GLU A 172 12.26 0.79 -1.94
N HIS A 173 11.74 -0.26 -2.57
CA HIS A 173 10.66 -0.16 -3.55
C HIS A 173 9.33 0.35 -2.95
N TYR A 174 9.03 -0.07 -1.73
CA TYR A 174 7.91 0.45 -0.94
C TYR A 174 8.08 1.94 -0.64
N ILE A 175 9.27 2.37 -0.24
CA ILE A 175 9.55 3.79 0.01
C ILE A 175 9.48 4.62 -1.27
N ASP A 176 9.95 4.09 -2.40
CA ASP A 176 9.80 4.75 -3.71
C ASP A 176 8.31 4.89 -4.10
N THR A 177 7.48 3.91 -3.79
CA THR A 177 6.01 3.99 -4.00
C THR A 177 5.40 5.14 -3.18
N MET A 178 5.81 5.28 -1.92
CA MET A 178 5.37 6.37 -1.03
C MET A 178 5.86 7.74 -1.52
N TRP A 179 7.12 7.81 -1.96
CA TRP A 179 7.70 9.04 -2.53
C TRP A 179 6.92 9.50 -3.77
N LEU A 180 6.60 8.59 -4.68
CA LEU A 180 5.79 8.89 -5.85
C LEU A 180 4.33 9.23 -5.47
N GLY A 181 3.78 8.57 -4.46
CA GLY A 181 2.43 8.84 -3.93
C GLY A 181 2.21 10.30 -3.51
N GLN A 182 3.27 11.05 -3.19
CA GLN A 182 3.17 12.49 -2.89
C GLN A 182 2.58 13.30 -4.06
N SER A 183 2.74 12.88 -5.32
CA SER A 183 2.10 13.55 -6.46
C SER A 183 0.57 13.44 -6.44
N TYR A 184 0.03 12.48 -5.68
CA TYR A 184 -1.40 12.25 -5.49
C TYR A 184 -1.84 12.57 -4.05
N GLY A 185 -1.16 13.51 -3.39
CA GLY A 185 -1.62 14.08 -2.11
C GLY A 185 -1.26 13.29 -0.86
N LEU A 186 -0.50 12.20 -0.98
CA LEU A 186 0.00 11.47 0.18
C LEU A 186 0.89 12.37 1.04
N SER A 187 0.50 12.53 2.31
CA SER A 187 1.11 13.46 3.26
C SER A 187 1.96 12.75 4.33
N GLY A 188 1.82 11.43 4.46
CA GLY A 188 2.62 10.63 5.40
C GLY A 188 2.29 9.15 5.34
N GLY A 189 3.12 8.33 5.97
CA GLY A 189 2.81 6.93 6.17
C GLY A 189 3.60 6.28 7.29
N VAL A 190 2.99 5.29 7.92
CA VAL A 190 3.55 4.58 9.08
C VAL A 190 3.72 3.10 8.71
N TYR A 191 4.98 2.68 8.68
CA TYR A 191 5.31 1.28 8.43
C TYR A 191 4.92 0.43 9.65
N THR A 192 4.04 -0.54 9.44
CA THR A 192 3.80 -1.58 10.45
C THR A 192 4.84 -2.69 10.25
N GLN A 193 5.75 -2.98 11.18
CA GLN A 193 5.85 -2.44 12.53
C GLN A 193 7.31 -2.25 12.95
N PHE A 194 7.51 -1.63 14.11
CA PHE A 194 8.85 -1.38 14.64
C PHE A 194 9.53 -2.68 15.13
N THR A 195 8.80 -3.56 15.83
CA THR A 195 9.31 -4.83 16.39
C THR A 195 8.38 -5.97 16.05
N ASP A 196 8.90 -7.18 15.83
CA ASP A 196 8.06 -8.37 15.70
C ASP A 196 7.20 -8.59 16.95
N MET A 197 5.97 -9.04 16.73
CA MET A 197 4.97 -9.28 17.77
C MET A 197 4.37 -10.68 17.61
N ARG A 198 4.86 -11.64 18.42
CA ARG A 198 4.43 -13.05 18.40
C ARG A 198 4.48 -13.66 16.99
N HIS A 199 3.33 -13.77 16.33
CA HIS A 199 3.16 -14.35 15.00
C HIS A 199 3.36 -13.31 13.88
N GLU A 200 3.31 -12.03 14.19
CA GLU A 200 3.56 -10.94 13.25
C GLU A 200 5.06 -10.65 13.16
N GLN A 201 5.68 -11.12 12.08
CA GLN A 201 7.14 -11.10 11.89
C GLN A 201 7.59 -10.03 10.89
N ASN A 202 6.83 -8.94 10.81
CA ASN A 202 7.05 -7.82 9.90
C ASN A 202 7.72 -6.60 10.56
N GLY A 203 8.24 -6.78 11.78
CA GLY A 203 9.01 -5.78 12.49
C GLY A 203 10.33 -5.48 11.79
N TRP A 204 10.77 -4.21 11.86
CA TRP A 204 12.14 -3.86 11.52
C TRP A 204 13.14 -4.50 12.51
N LEU A 205 12.78 -4.59 13.78
CA LEU A 205 13.51 -5.33 14.81
C LEU A 205 12.87 -6.71 15.03
N THR A 206 13.70 -7.70 15.36
CA THR A 206 13.24 -9.02 15.80
C THR A 206 12.46 -8.95 17.11
N PHE A 207 11.79 -10.05 17.46
CA PHE A 207 10.95 -10.14 18.66
C PHE A 207 11.73 -9.80 19.94
N ASP A 208 12.96 -10.30 20.04
CA ASP A 208 13.88 -10.04 21.14
C ASP A 208 14.63 -8.69 21.03
N ARG A 209 14.37 -7.92 19.97
CA ARG A 209 15.01 -6.62 19.65
C ARG A 209 16.54 -6.69 19.50
N LYS A 210 17.10 -7.89 19.30
CA LYS A 210 18.55 -8.07 19.15
C LYS A 210 19.07 -7.85 17.74
N VAL A 211 18.20 -7.99 16.74
CA VAL A 211 18.58 -7.91 15.33
C VAL A 211 17.70 -6.89 14.62
N SER A 212 18.35 -5.90 13.99
CA SER A 212 17.73 -5.05 12.98
C SER A 212 17.76 -5.78 11.64
N LYS A 213 16.59 -6.03 11.04
CA LYS A 213 16.47 -6.79 9.79
C LYS A 213 16.98 -6.02 8.57
N ILE A 214 16.98 -4.68 8.66
CA ILE A 214 17.70 -3.78 7.75
C ILE A 214 18.71 -3.01 8.60
N PRO A 215 20.00 -2.92 8.22
CA PRO A 215 20.95 -2.09 8.94
C PRO A 215 20.49 -0.63 9.03
N VAL A 216 20.70 0.02 10.18
CA VAL A 216 20.24 1.40 10.45
C VAL A 216 20.67 2.38 9.36
N ASP A 217 21.94 2.33 8.94
CA ASP A 217 22.47 3.23 7.92
C ASP A 217 21.80 3.03 6.56
N LYS A 218 21.53 1.77 6.18
CA LYS A 218 20.81 1.46 4.95
C LYS A 218 19.34 1.90 5.05
N LEU A 219 18.71 1.74 6.20
CA LEU A 219 17.33 2.21 6.42
C LEU A 219 17.24 3.73 6.30
N ARG A 220 18.18 4.47 6.92
CA ARG A 220 18.31 5.92 6.77
C ARG A 220 18.49 6.31 5.30
N GLN A 221 19.43 5.68 4.60
CA GLN A 221 19.68 5.95 3.18
C GLN A 221 18.42 5.74 2.32
N ILE A 222 17.65 4.70 2.60
CA ILE A 222 16.38 4.48 1.88
C ILE A 222 15.38 5.62 2.20
N HIS A 223 15.24 6.02 3.46
CA HIS A 223 14.30 7.08 3.87
C HIS A 223 14.65 8.47 3.35
N GLU A 224 15.93 8.75 3.07
CA GLU A 224 16.37 10.01 2.45
C GLU A 224 15.63 10.30 1.13
N ARG A 225 15.15 9.26 0.45
CA ARG A 225 14.29 9.37 -0.74
C ARG A 225 13.04 10.20 -0.50
N LEU A 226 12.36 10.04 0.64
CA LEU A 226 11.08 10.70 0.94
C LEU A 226 11.19 12.22 1.03
N PHE A 227 12.41 12.73 1.29
CA PHE A 227 12.70 14.16 1.42
C PHE A 227 13.20 14.78 0.11
N GLN A 228 13.36 13.99 -0.94
CA GLN A 228 13.69 14.51 -2.27
C GLN A 228 12.45 15.13 -2.91
N PRO A 229 12.61 16.15 -3.76
CA PRO A 229 11.49 16.70 -4.53
C PRO A 229 10.72 15.59 -5.26
N VAL A 230 9.40 15.72 -5.28
CA VAL A 230 8.54 14.85 -6.08
C VAL A 230 8.95 15.00 -7.55
N PRO A 231 9.28 13.90 -8.23
CA PRO A 231 9.88 13.99 -9.55
C PRO A 231 8.83 14.39 -10.58
N LYS A 232 9.28 14.97 -11.69
CA LYS A 232 8.39 15.26 -12.81
C LYS A 232 8.06 13.96 -13.53
N ARG A 233 6.81 13.81 -13.97
CA ARG A 233 6.35 12.66 -14.74
C ARG A 233 5.98 13.08 -16.15
N VAL A 234 6.38 12.26 -17.11
CA VAL A 234 6.05 12.43 -18.51
C VAL A 234 5.36 11.15 -19.00
N PRO A 235 4.09 11.22 -19.43
CA PRO A 235 3.38 10.05 -19.89
C PRO A 235 4.08 9.37 -21.07
N LEU A 236 4.29 8.06 -20.95
CA LEU A 236 4.58 7.15 -22.07
C LEU A 236 3.28 6.53 -22.59
N ILE A 237 2.34 6.28 -21.69
CA ILE A 237 0.95 5.94 -21.97
C ILE A 237 0.11 6.90 -21.15
N ASP A 238 -0.76 7.67 -21.78
CA ASP A 238 -1.62 8.63 -21.08
C ASP A 238 -2.72 7.93 -20.27
N ARG A 239 -3.22 8.63 -19.24
CA ARG A 239 -4.48 8.28 -18.58
C ARG A 239 -5.62 8.31 -19.59
N ARG A 240 -6.59 7.41 -19.42
CA ARG A 240 -7.70 7.26 -20.36
C ARG A 240 -7.23 6.96 -21.80
N SER A 241 -6.11 6.26 -21.91
CA SER A 241 -5.53 5.84 -23.18
C SER A 241 -6.45 4.89 -23.95
N HIS A 242 -6.16 4.72 -25.24
CA HIS A 242 -6.82 3.75 -26.11
C HIS A 242 -6.09 2.41 -26.08
N TRP A 243 -6.89 1.35 -26.08
CA TRP A 243 -6.49 -0.05 -25.96
C TRP A 243 -7.28 -0.90 -26.94
N ASN A 244 -6.81 -2.10 -27.20
CA ASN A 244 -7.54 -3.13 -27.93
C ASN A 244 -7.88 -4.28 -26.98
N ALA A 245 -9.15 -4.67 -26.95
CA ALA A 245 -9.57 -5.89 -26.27
C ALA A 245 -9.09 -7.14 -27.02
N ALA A 246 -9.12 -8.30 -26.36
CA ALA A 246 -8.69 -9.58 -26.94
C ALA A 246 -9.37 -9.95 -28.28
N ASN A 247 -10.59 -9.47 -28.50
CA ASN A 247 -11.35 -9.66 -29.75
C ASN A 247 -11.01 -8.61 -30.84
N GLY A 248 -9.99 -7.79 -30.62
CA GLY A 248 -9.56 -6.72 -31.51
C GLY A 248 -10.43 -5.45 -31.47
N ARG A 249 -11.44 -5.37 -30.60
CA ARG A 249 -12.28 -4.17 -30.50
C ARG A 249 -11.54 -3.07 -29.74
N PRO A 250 -11.51 -1.84 -30.27
CA PRO A 250 -10.99 -0.69 -29.53
C PRO A 250 -11.79 -0.45 -28.25
N GLN A 251 -11.09 -0.09 -27.18
CA GLN A 251 -11.64 0.28 -25.89
C GLN A 251 -10.79 1.40 -25.29
N SER A 252 -11.40 2.29 -24.52
CA SER A 252 -10.67 3.35 -23.82
C SER A 252 -10.73 3.09 -22.33
N ALA A 253 -9.63 3.39 -21.63
CA ALA A 253 -9.64 3.38 -20.17
C ALA A 253 -10.44 4.61 -19.64
N PRO A 254 -11.05 4.54 -18.44
CA PRO A 254 -11.08 3.36 -17.57
C PRO A 254 -12.01 2.26 -18.11
N PHE A 255 -11.59 1.01 -17.95
CA PHE A 255 -12.36 -0.16 -18.36
C PHE A 255 -13.44 -0.47 -17.32
N ASP A 256 -14.69 -0.60 -17.74
CA ASP A 256 -15.79 -1.02 -16.88
C ASP A 256 -15.72 -2.52 -16.58
N PHE A 257 -15.76 -2.85 -15.30
CA PHE A 257 -15.69 -4.20 -14.74
C PHE A 257 -16.89 -4.53 -13.84
N SER A 258 -18.00 -3.77 -13.91
CA SER A 258 -19.22 -4.02 -13.13
C SER A 258 -19.70 -5.48 -13.20
N ASP A 259 -19.51 -6.13 -14.36
CA ASP A 259 -19.97 -7.49 -14.65
C ASP A 259 -18.88 -8.57 -14.41
N SER A 260 -17.72 -8.18 -13.85
CA SER A 260 -16.64 -9.04 -13.30
C SER A 260 -16.09 -10.15 -14.21
N GLN A 261 -16.06 -9.93 -15.53
CA GLN A 261 -15.50 -10.90 -16.47
C GLN A 261 -13.98 -10.79 -16.62
N PRO A 262 -13.26 -11.91 -16.83
CA PRO A 262 -11.87 -11.86 -17.25
C PRO A 262 -11.74 -11.10 -18.57
N ALA A 263 -10.71 -10.26 -18.67
CA ALA A 263 -10.46 -9.48 -19.87
C ALA A 263 -8.96 -9.34 -20.13
N THR A 264 -8.61 -9.16 -21.40
CA THR A 264 -7.24 -8.88 -21.82
C THR A 264 -7.26 -7.65 -22.70
N PHE A 265 -6.35 -6.72 -22.42
CA PHE A 265 -6.18 -5.48 -23.17
C PHE A 265 -4.73 -5.31 -23.62
N THR A 266 -4.52 -4.77 -24.81
CA THR A 266 -3.19 -4.38 -25.29
C THR A 266 -3.18 -2.96 -25.81
N THR A 267 -2.06 -2.28 -25.64
CA THR A 267 -1.80 -0.98 -26.27
C THR A 267 -0.35 -0.91 -26.71
N GLN A 268 -0.08 -0.12 -27.74
CA GLN A 268 1.27 0.15 -28.24
C GLN A 268 1.63 1.60 -27.96
N PHE A 269 2.89 1.83 -27.61
CA PHE A 269 3.41 3.16 -27.32
C PHE A 269 4.86 3.27 -27.79
N VAL A 270 5.33 4.51 -27.92
CA VAL A 270 6.67 4.80 -28.43
C VAL A 270 7.51 5.40 -27.33
N VAL A 271 8.68 4.82 -27.10
CA VAL A 271 9.72 5.39 -26.25
C VAL A 271 10.71 6.13 -27.15
N ALA A 272 10.73 7.46 -27.04
CA ALA A 272 11.56 8.30 -27.92
C ALA A 272 13.06 8.24 -27.56
N SER A 273 13.40 8.06 -26.28
CA SER A 273 14.77 8.07 -25.79
C SER A 273 14.93 7.17 -24.56
N LYS A 274 16.17 6.91 -24.13
CA LYS A 274 16.44 6.00 -23.01
C LYS A 274 15.75 6.48 -21.73
N VAL A 275 14.85 5.67 -21.19
CA VAL A 275 14.16 5.91 -19.92
C VAL A 275 15.04 5.44 -18.76
N ARG A 276 15.32 6.33 -17.80
CA ARG A 276 16.17 6.02 -16.64
C ARG A 276 15.38 5.57 -15.41
N ALA A 277 14.13 6.01 -15.32
CA ALA A 277 13.18 5.63 -14.30
C ALA A 277 11.77 5.73 -14.90
N ALA A 278 10.87 4.84 -14.48
CA ALA A 278 9.50 4.79 -14.95
C ALA A 278 8.59 4.28 -13.84
N THR A 279 7.33 4.67 -13.90
CA THR A 279 6.31 4.28 -12.93
C THR A 279 5.11 3.73 -13.67
N LEU A 280 4.75 2.49 -13.38
CA LEU A 280 3.47 1.91 -13.75
C LEU A 280 2.42 2.38 -12.74
N ASN A 281 1.41 3.09 -13.22
CA ASN A 281 0.33 3.57 -12.39
C ASN A 281 -0.92 2.70 -12.61
N ILE A 282 -1.53 2.28 -11.52
CA ILE A 282 -2.73 1.44 -11.55
C ILE A 282 -3.82 2.18 -10.78
N GLU A 283 -4.85 2.60 -11.48
CA GLU A 283 -6.03 3.27 -10.93
C GLU A 283 -7.19 2.31 -10.88
N ILE A 284 -7.79 2.20 -9.70
CA ILE A 284 -8.91 1.30 -9.45
C ILE A 284 -10.03 2.08 -8.78
N THR A 285 -11.24 1.91 -9.31
CA THR A 285 -12.47 2.28 -8.60
C THR A 285 -13.18 1.02 -8.14
N THR A 286 -13.64 1.02 -6.89
CA THR A 286 -14.56 0.03 -6.33
C THR A 286 -15.88 0.70 -5.97
N SER A 287 -17.01 0.02 -6.20
CA SER A 287 -18.34 0.52 -5.82
C SER A 287 -19.04 -0.32 -4.74
N GLN A 288 -18.59 -1.55 -4.51
CA GLN A 288 -19.25 -2.48 -3.59
C GLN A 288 -18.49 -2.58 -2.27
N ALA A 289 -19.16 -2.21 -1.18
CA ALA A 289 -18.74 -2.60 0.15
C ALA A 289 -18.95 -4.12 0.31
N ASN A 290 -17.95 -4.84 0.82
CA ASN A 290 -18.05 -6.24 1.28
C ASN A 290 -18.27 -7.36 0.24
N VAL A 291 -17.60 -7.34 -0.92
CA VAL A 291 -17.44 -8.59 -1.70
C VAL A 291 -16.11 -9.26 -1.33
N GLN A 292 -16.16 -10.47 -0.77
CA GLN A 292 -14.98 -11.35 -0.64
C GLN A 292 -14.56 -11.94 -2.00
N ALA A 293 -14.40 -11.09 -3.00
CA ALA A 293 -13.91 -11.47 -4.31
C ALA A 293 -12.43 -11.10 -4.43
N PHE A 294 -11.67 -11.96 -5.09
CA PHE A 294 -10.24 -11.79 -5.32
C PHE A 294 -10.00 -11.98 -6.81
N GLY A 295 -9.48 -10.96 -7.48
CA GLY A 295 -8.96 -11.12 -8.83
C GLY A 295 -7.47 -10.80 -8.86
N TYR A 296 -6.90 -10.99 -10.03
CA TYR A 296 -5.50 -10.66 -10.30
C TYR A 296 -5.44 -9.74 -11.50
N LEU A 297 -4.62 -8.71 -11.37
CA LEU A 297 -4.14 -7.92 -12.49
C LEU A 297 -2.71 -8.34 -12.80
N LEU A 298 -2.50 -8.75 -14.03
CA LEU A 298 -1.17 -9.04 -14.56
C LEU A 298 -0.87 -7.99 -15.63
N VAL A 299 0.31 -7.38 -15.56
CA VAL A 299 0.78 -6.42 -16.56
C VAL A 299 2.08 -6.92 -17.17
N TYR A 300 2.12 -6.94 -18.49
CA TYR A 300 3.27 -7.37 -19.26
C TYR A 300 3.77 -6.22 -20.12
N LEU A 301 5.09 -6.05 -20.17
CA LEU A 301 5.80 -5.16 -21.09
C LEU A 301 6.59 -6.03 -22.06
N ASP A 302 6.30 -5.91 -23.36
CA ASP A 302 6.89 -6.74 -24.43
C ASP A 302 6.87 -8.25 -24.09
N GLY A 303 5.74 -8.71 -23.57
CA GLY A 303 5.54 -10.10 -23.16
C GLY A 303 6.24 -10.53 -21.86
N LYS A 304 6.98 -9.63 -21.18
CA LYS A 304 7.59 -9.89 -19.86
C LYS A 304 6.68 -9.41 -18.75
N LEU A 305 6.38 -10.27 -17.77
CA LEU A 305 5.54 -9.91 -16.62
C LEU A 305 6.25 -8.88 -15.72
N ILE A 306 5.72 -7.67 -15.68
CA ILE A 306 6.28 -6.57 -14.88
C ILE A 306 5.49 -6.26 -13.61
N PHE A 307 4.20 -6.60 -13.57
CA PHE A 307 3.37 -6.46 -12.38
C PHE A 307 2.38 -7.59 -12.25
N ASP A 308 2.16 -8.02 -11.02
CA ASP A 308 1.18 -9.03 -10.66
C ASP A 308 0.72 -8.82 -9.23
N ASP A 309 -0.52 -8.41 -9.04
CA ASP A 309 -1.05 -8.25 -7.69
C ASP A 309 -2.52 -8.67 -7.56
N LYS A 310 -2.86 -9.03 -6.33
CA LYS A 310 -4.22 -9.28 -5.88
C LYS A 310 -4.76 -7.96 -5.35
N THR A 311 -5.66 -7.33 -6.09
CA THR A 311 -6.34 -6.13 -5.62
C THR A 311 -7.30 -6.49 -4.49
N ARG A 312 -7.14 -5.89 -3.32
CA ARG A 312 -8.02 -6.10 -2.16
C ARG A 312 -8.59 -4.76 -1.68
N HIS A 313 -9.75 -4.38 -2.21
CA HIS A 313 -10.46 -3.20 -1.74
C HIS A 313 -11.82 -3.59 -1.16
N ARG A 314 -12.10 -3.15 0.06
CA ARG A 314 -13.33 -3.49 0.80
C ARG A 314 -14.33 -2.35 0.89
N LYS A 315 -13.89 -1.12 0.63
CA LYS A 315 -14.72 0.09 0.60
C LYS A 315 -14.89 0.58 -0.83
N PRO A 316 -16.01 1.27 -1.16
CA PRO A 316 -16.14 2.01 -2.40
C PRO A 316 -15.15 3.18 -2.44
N GLU A 317 -14.06 3.04 -3.18
CA GLU A 317 -12.98 4.04 -3.20
C GLU A 317 -12.35 4.12 -4.59
N HIS A 318 -11.78 5.29 -4.90
CA HIS A 318 -10.94 5.49 -6.08
C HIS A 318 -9.50 5.66 -5.63
N ARG A 319 -8.65 4.69 -5.97
CA ARG A 319 -7.26 4.64 -5.51
C ARG A 319 -6.28 4.50 -6.65
N ILE A 320 -5.05 4.94 -6.40
CA ILE A 320 -3.93 4.81 -7.33
C ILE A 320 -2.71 4.22 -6.63
N SER A 321 -2.09 3.22 -7.25
CA SER A 321 -0.77 2.71 -6.86
C SER A 321 0.27 3.19 -7.86
N CYS A 322 1.35 3.80 -7.36
CA CYS A 322 2.50 4.24 -8.16
C CYS A 322 3.63 3.22 -8.06
N ILE A 323 3.71 2.29 -9.02
CA ILE A 323 4.68 1.19 -8.98
C ILE A 323 5.94 1.58 -9.76
N PRO A 324 7.06 1.93 -9.09
CA PRO A 324 8.32 2.15 -9.80
C PRO A 324 8.75 0.87 -10.52
N LEU A 325 9.31 0.98 -11.72
CA LEU A 325 9.90 -0.18 -12.40
C LEU A 325 11.29 -0.48 -11.84
N THR A 326 11.60 -1.76 -11.67
CA THR A 326 12.95 -2.22 -11.27
C THR A 326 13.97 -1.98 -12.38
N ALA A 327 15.26 -1.99 -12.03
CA ALA A 327 16.36 -1.85 -12.99
C ALA A 327 16.23 -2.84 -14.17
N ASN A 328 15.94 -4.11 -13.90
CA ASN A 328 15.78 -5.15 -14.93
C ASN A 328 14.56 -4.90 -15.84
N GLN A 329 13.49 -4.30 -15.31
CA GLN A 329 12.31 -3.96 -16.10
C GLN A 329 12.56 -2.73 -16.97
N LEU A 330 13.34 -1.75 -16.48
CA LEU A 330 13.75 -0.58 -17.23
C LEU A 330 14.63 -0.93 -18.44
N GLU A 331 15.38 -2.04 -18.39
CA GLU A 331 16.14 -2.55 -19.55
C GLU A 331 15.26 -2.91 -20.75
N LEU A 332 13.95 -3.14 -20.54
CA LEU A 332 12.98 -3.40 -21.61
C LEU A 332 12.61 -2.12 -22.37
N LEU A 333 12.58 -0.96 -21.69
CA LEU A 333 12.16 0.34 -22.26
C LEU A 333 13.30 1.03 -23.03
N LYS A 334 13.69 0.43 -24.16
CA LYS A 334 14.67 1.02 -25.09
C LYS A 334 13.98 2.01 -26.05
N PRO A 335 14.71 2.88 -26.77
CA PRO A 335 14.07 3.67 -27.82
C PRO A 335 13.41 2.75 -28.87
N GLY A 336 12.13 2.95 -29.15
CA GLY A 336 11.36 2.09 -30.06
C GLY A 336 9.87 1.98 -29.72
N THR A 337 9.18 1.11 -30.46
CA THR A 337 7.78 0.76 -30.20
C THR A 337 7.71 -0.40 -29.21
N HIS A 338 6.87 -0.25 -28.21
CA HIS A 338 6.63 -1.23 -27.15
C HIS A 338 5.16 -1.60 -27.06
N GLU A 339 4.89 -2.76 -26.48
CA GLU A 339 3.54 -3.21 -26.15
C GLU A 339 3.37 -3.32 -24.63
N LEU A 340 2.30 -2.73 -24.12
CA LEU A 340 1.80 -3.01 -22.77
C LEU A 340 0.55 -3.88 -22.88
N LYS A 341 0.52 -4.99 -22.14
CA LYS A 341 -0.60 -5.93 -22.09
C LYS A 341 -1.10 -6.09 -20.66
N LEU A 342 -2.41 -6.02 -20.48
CA LEU A 342 -3.11 -6.29 -19.24
C LEU A 342 -3.85 -7.62 -19.36
N GLU A 343 -3.75 -8.48 -18.34
CA GLU A 343 -4.65 -9.61 -18.14
C GLU A 343 -5.35 -9.47 -16.79
N VAL A 344 -6.67 -9.33 -16.83
CA VAL A 344 -7.54 -9.30 -15.65
C VAL A 344 -8.16 -10.69 -15.49
N LYS A 345 -7.84 -11.35 -14.37
CA LYS A 345 -8.35 -12.69 -14.04
C LYS A 345 -9.72 -12.60 -13.32
N PRO A 346 -10.55 -13.67 -13.35
CA PRO A 346 -11.92 -13.61 -12.84
C PRO A 346 -12.02 -13.21 -11.37
N LYS A 347 -13.18 -12.69 -10.97
CA LYS A 347 -13.51 -12.19 -9.62
C LYS A 347 -12.74 -10.94 -9.21
N PHE A 348 -12.38 -10.08 -10.17
CA PHE A 348 -11.76 -8.77 -9.90
C PHE A 348 -12.83 -7.82 -9.34
N PRO A 349 -12.83 -7.51 -8.03
CA PRO A 349 -13.96 -6.87 -7.33
C PRO A 349 -13.95 -5.36 -7.50
N ILE A 350 -13.82 -4.89 -8.73
CA ILE A 350 -13.67 -3.47 -9.05
C ILE A 350 -14.71 -3.08 -10.09
N THR A 351 -15.07 -1.79 -10.14
CA THR A 351 -15.93 -1.26 -11.20
C THR A 351 -15.17 -0.65 -12.34
N ALA A 352 -13.99 -0.07 -12.09
CA ALA A 352 -13.24 0.61 -13.12
C ALA A 352 -11.73 0.41 -12.94
N LEU A 353 -11.03 0.16 -14.05
CA LEU A 353 -9.56 0.03 -14.10
C LEU A 353 -8.97 0.98 -15.14
N ASP A 354 -7.98 1.78 -14.76
CA ASP A 354 -7.10 2.47 -15.70
C ASP A 354 -5.64 2.11 -15.38
N VAL A 355 -4.84 1.88 -16.41
CA VAL A 355 -3.41 1.59 -16.28
C VAL A 355 -2.67 2.49 -17.24
N HIS A 356 -1.70 3.23 -16.71
CA HIS A 356 -0.87 4.14 -17.48
C HIS A 356 0.59 4.04 -17.03
N LEU A 357 1.50 4.56 -17.85
CA LEU A 357 2.93 4.41 -17.64
C LEU A 357 3.58 5.77 -17.84
N ASP A 358 4.33 6.22 -16.84
CA ASP A 358 5.07 7.47 -16.89
C ASP A 358 6.58 7.21 -16.88
N ALA A 359 7.33 7.98 -17.67
CA ALA A 359 8.74 8.21 -17.42
C ALA A 359 8.91 9.21 -16.26
N VAL A 360 9.93 8.99 -15.44
CA VAL A 360 10.27 9.85 -14.30
C VAL A 360 11.53 10.65 -14.65
N GLU A 361 11.42 11.98 -14.66
CA GLU A 361 12.47 12.94 -15.03
C GLU A 361 13.09 13.66 -13.83
#